data_AF-A2C8Z4-F1
#
_entry.id   AF-A2C8Z4-F1
#
_cell.length_a   1.000
_cell.length_b   1.000
_cell.length_c   1.000
_cell.angle_alpha   90.00
_cell.angle_beta   90.00
_cell.angle_gamma   90.00
#
_symmetry.space_group_name_H-M   'P 1'
#
loop_
_entity.id
_entity.type
_entity.pdbx_description
1 polymer ?
#
loop_
_entity_poly.entity_id
_entity_poly.type
_entity_poly.pdbx_seq_one_letter_code
_entity_poly.pdbx_strand_id
1 'polypeptide(L)'
;MGIDQLITPNTFGFIAAALTTIAFIPQVIKTWKSKKADDVSIVMLLMFITGLLFWIIYAIETNALPVLIANIITFILNVTILTLKLIYGKQPSTAG
;
A
#
# COMPACT_ATOMS: atom_id res chain seq x y z
N MET A 1 -27.74 7.09 26.66
CA MET A 1 -26.71 7.18 25.61
C MET A 1 -25.42 6.67 26.23
N GLY A 2 -24.92 5.53 25.75
CA GLY A 2 -23.85 4.78 26.43
C GLY A 2 -22.46 5.31 26.09
N ILE A 3 -21.51 5.08 27.02
CA ILE A 3 -20.09 5.44 26.91
C ILE A 3 -19.43 4.73 25.71
N ASP A 4 -20.05 3.64 25.27
CA ASP A 4 -19.85 2.85 24.06
C ASP A 4 -19.90 3.66 22.75
N GLN A 5 -20.61 4.79 22.69
CA GLN A 5 -20.55 5.71 21.53
C GLN A 5 -19.38 6.72 21.60
N LEU A 6 -18.80 6.93 22.79
CA LEU A 6 -17.69 7.88 23.02
C LEU A 6 -16.31 7.30 22.66
N ILE A 7 -16.22 5.97 22.52
CA ILE A 7 -15.06 5.27 21.94
C ILE A 7 -15.38 4.99 20.47
N THR A 8 -15.67 6.04 19.69
CA THR A 8 -15.98 5.88 18.28
C THR A 8 -14.68 5.48 17.54
N PRO A 9 -14.60 4.29 16.89
CA PRO A 9 -13.43 3.89 16.08
C PRO A 9 -13.18 4.79 14.87
N ASN A 10 -14.03 5.79 14.66
CA ASN A 10 -14.18 6.50 13.41
C ASN A 10 -12.96 7.38 13.10
N THR A 11 -12.54 8.28 13.98
CA THR A 11 -11.56 9.31 13.56
C THR A 11 -10.14 8.77 13.45
N PHE A 12 -9.62 8.09 14.48
CA PHE A 12 -8.24 7.57 14.45
C PHE A 12 -8.07 6.46 13.42
N GLY A 13 -9.08 5.60 13.22
CA GLY A 13 -9.08 4.58 12.19
C GLY A 13 -9.02 5.18 10.78
N PHE A 14 -9.83 6.21 10.49
CA PHE A 14 -9.77 6.91 9.21
C PHE A 14 -8.46 7.67 9.01
N ILE A 15 -7.93 8.34 10.05
CA ILE A 15 -6.64 9.02 9.97
C ILE A 15 -5.52 8.01 9.71
N ALA A 16 -5.48 6.91 10.45
CA ALA A 16 -4.49 5.86 10.25
C ALA A 16 -4.55 5.31 8.82
N ALA A 17 -5.74 4.94 8.34
CA ALA A 17 -5.97 4.44 6.99
C ALA A 17 -5.55 5.46 5.91
N ALA A 18 -5.89 6.75 6.11
CA ALA A 18 -5.50 7.82 5.20
C ALA A 18 -3.98 7.97 5.16
N LEU A 19 -3.34 8.11 6.33
CA LEU A 19 -1.89 8.27 6.44
C LEU A 19 -1.12 7.10 5.82
N THR A 20 -1.52 5.86 6.12
CA THR A 20 -0.85 4.68 5.56
C THR A 20 -1.02 4.58 4.04
N THR A 21 -2.19 4.96 3.52
CA THR A 21 -2.45 4.92 2.08
C THR A 21 -1.67 6.02 1.34
N ILE A 22 -1.76 7.27 1.80
CA ILE A 22 -1.11 8.41 1.12
C ILE A 22 0.41 8.39 1.24
N ALA A 23 0.98 7.69 2.23
CA ALA A 23 2.42 7.53 2.39
C ALA A 23 3.11 6.92 1.16
N PHE A 24 2.39 6.16 0.32
CA PHE A 24 2.94 5.60 -0.92
C PHE A 24 2.92 6.57 -2.10
N ILE A 25 2.14 7.66 -2.04
CA ILE A 25 2.05 8.66 -3.12
C ILE A 25 3.40 9.36 -3.36
N PRO A 26 4.12 9.85 -2.33
CA PRO A 26 5.47 10.40 -2.50
C PRO A 26 6.43 9.42 -3.19
N GLN A 27 6.32 8.12 -2.89
CA GLN A 27 7.18 7.10 -3.50
C GLN A 27 6.85 6.90 -4.99
N VAL A 28 5.57 6.88 -5.37
CA VAL A 28 5.15 6.86 -6.78
C VAL A 28 5.70 8.08 -7.52
N ILE A 29 5.50 9.28 -6.97
CA ILE A 29 5.94 10.54 -7.57
C ILE A 29 7.48 10.57 -7.71
N LYS A 30 8.21 10.20 -6.66
CA LYS A 30 9.68 10.16 -6.66
C LYS A 30 10.20 9.22 -7.73
N THR A 31 9.66 8.00 -7.81
CA THR A 31 10.09 6.99 -8.78
C THR A 31 9.76 7.41 -10.21
N TRP A 32 8.57 7.97 -10.43
CA TRP A 32 8.17 8.49 -11.75
C TRP A 32 9.04 9.65 -12.22
N LYS A 33 9.33 10.62 -11.34
CA LYS A 33 10.11 11.82 -11.70
C LYS A 33 11.59 11.51 -11.89
N SER A 34 12.17 10.72 -11.00
CA SER A 34 13.60 10.39 -11.07
C SER A 34 13.95 9.33 -12.11
N LYS A 35 12.95 8.56 -12.59
CA LYS A 35 13.15 7.43 -13.52
C LYS A 35 14.17 6.42 -12.98
N LYS A 36 14.24 6.28 -11.65
CA LYS A 36 15.14 5.36 -10.94
C LYS A 36 14.36 4.68 -9.82
N ALA A 37 14.52 3.36 -9.74
CA ALA A 37 13.86 2.54 -8.72
C ALA A 37 14.81 1.54 -8.05
N ASP A 38 16.13 1.72 -8.20
CA ASP A 38 17.14 0.76 -7.76
C ASP A 38 17.02 0.43 -6.25
N ASP A 39 16.71 1.45 -5.44
CA ASP A 39 16.61 1.34 -3.98
C ASP A 39 15.34 0.62 -3.46
N VAL A 40 14.37 0.33 -4.33
CA VAL A 40 13.11 -0.31 -3.92
C VAL A 40 13.24 -1.82 -4.05
N SER A 41 13.09 -2.56 -2.94
CA SER A 41 13.14 -4.02 -2.94
C SER A 41 11.91 -4.62 -3.64
N ILE A 42 12.13 -5.40 -4.70
CA ILE A 42 11.06 -6.10 -5.42
C ILE A 42 10.40 -7.17 -4.54
N VAL A 43 11.20 -7.88 -3.74
CA VAL A 43 10.70 -8.92 -2.82
C VAL A 43 9.77 -8.31 -1.78
N MET A 44 10.14 -7.15 -1.23
CA MET A 44 9.28 -6.42 -0.29
C MET A 44 7.96 -6.04 -0.94
N LEU A 45 7.98 -5.48 -2.16
CA LEU A 45 6.75 -5.11 -2.86
C LEU A 45 5.85 -6.33 -3.12
N LEU A 46 6.42 -7.45 -3.56
CA LEU A 46 5.65 -8.67 -3.81
C LEU A 46 5.00 -9.19 -2.51
N MET A 47 5.77 -9.32 -1.44
CA MET A 47 5.24 -9.73 -0.13
C MET A 47 4.14 -8.78 0.36
N PHE A 48 4.35 -7.47 0.22
CA PHE A 48 3.38 -6.47 0.67
C PHE A 48 2.09 -6.53 -0.16
N ILE A 49 2.19 -6.61 -1.49
CA ILE A 49 1.04 -6.76 -2.40
C ILE A 49 0.26 -8.04 -2.09
N THR A 50 0.93 -9.17 -1.86
CA THR A 50 0.27 -10.41 -1.45
C THR A 50 -0.44 -10.25 -0.10
N GLY A 51 0.19 -9.59 0.87
CA GLY A 51 -0.45 -9.27 2.15
C GLY A 51 -1.71 -8.40 1.98
N LEU A 52 -1.68 -7.40 1.10
CA LEU A 52 -2.83 -6.55 0.81
C LEU A 52 -3.99 -7.34 0.19
N LEU A 53 -3.71 -8.34 -0.67
CA LEU A 53 -4.75 -9.23 -1.19
C LEU A 53 -5.45 -10.01 -0.07
N PHE A 54 -4.68 -10.55 0.88
CA PHE A 54 -5.26 -11.22 2.05
C PHE A 54 -6.06 -10.26 2.94
N TRP A 55 -5.60 -9.02 3.13
CA TRP A 55 -6.37 -8.01 3.86
C TRP A 55 -7.68 -7.64 3.17
N ILE A 56 -7.70 -7.58 1.83
CA ILE A 56 -8.91 -7.33 1.05
C ILE A 56 -9.90 -8.48 1.23
N ILE A 57 -9.44 -9.74 1.11
CA ILE A 57 -10.27 -10.93 1.34
C ILE A 57 -10.85 -10.91 2.76
N TYR A 58 -9.99 -10.70 3.76
CA TYR A 58 -10.40 -10.57 5.16
C TYR A 58 -11.47 -9.49 5.35
N ALA A 59 -11.26 -8.29 4.78
CA ALA A 59 -12.20 -7.18 4.96
C ALA A 59 -13.57 -7.46 4.32
N ILE A 60 -13.61 -8.22 3.21
CA ILE A 60 -14.87 -8.69 2.60
C ILE A 60 -15.56 -9.67 3.54
N GLU A 61 -14.84 -10.68 4.04
CA GLU A 61 -15.39 -11.69 4.95
C GLU A 61 -15.92 -11.08 6.26
N THR A 62 -15.29 -10.02 6.77
CA THR A 62 -15.69 -9.35 8.02
C THR A 62 -16.57 -8.11 7.81
N ASN A 63 -16.99 -7.80 6.57
CA ASN A 63 -17.74 -6.57 6.23
C ASN A 63 -17.06 -5.26 6.72
N ALA A 64 -15.73 -5.23 6.77
CA ALA A 64 -14.95 -4.10 7.29
C ALA A 64 -14.66 -3.06 6.19
N LEU A 65 -15.67 -2.27 5.81
CA LEU A 65 -15.59 -1.33 4.69
C LEU A 65 -14.39 -0.36 4.72
N PRO A 66 -14.02 0.29 5.86
CA PRO A 66 -12.84 1.17 5.89
C PRO A 66 -11.54 0.43 5.59
N VAL A 67 -11.39 -0.80 6.09
CA VAL A 67 -10.21 -1.65 5.85
C VAL A 67 -10.15 -2.05 4.38
N LEU A 68 -11.30 -2.42 3.80
CA LEU A 68 -11.40 -2.78 2.38
C LEU A 68 -10.95 -1.63 1.48
N ILE A 69 -11.53 -0.43 1.66
CA ILE A 69 -11.21 0.74 0.84
C ILE A 69 -9.73 1.11 0.96
N ALA A 70 -9.19 1.16 2.19
CA ALA A 70 -7.80 1.51 2.43
C ALA A 70 -6.82 0.54 1.74
N ASN A 71 -7.07 -0.77 1.86
CA ASN A 71 -6.20 -1.78 1.26
C ASN A 71 -6.31 -1.82 -0.27
N ILE A 72 -7.49 -1.57 -0.85
CA ILE A 72 -7.65 -1.46 -2.31
C ILE A 72 -6.81 -0.29 -2.87
N ILE A 73 -6.91 0.90 -2.26
CA ILE A 73 -6.15 2.07 -2.74
C ILE A 73 -4.66 1.82 -2.56
N THR A 74 -4.26 1.28 -1.40
CA THR A 74 -2.85 0.93 -1.12
C THR A 74 -2.31 -0.11 -2.09
N PHE A 75 -3.13 -1.09 -2.49
CA PHE A 75 -2.79 -2.11 -3.48
C PHE A 75 -2.52 -1.48 -4.85
N ILE A 76 -3.38 -0.59 -5.33
CA ILE A 76 -3.20 0.11 -6.61
C ILE A 76 -1.89 0.94 -6.59
N LEU A 77 -1.61 1.64 -5.49
CA LEU A 77 -0.38 2.42 -5.34
C LEU A 77 0.87 1.51 -5.36
N ASN A 78 0.85 0.39 -4.64
CA ASN A 78 1.99 -0.52 -4.58
C ASN A 78 2.20 -1.29 -5.90
N VAL A 79 1.14 -1.68 -6.60
CA VAL A 79 1.24 -2.22 -7.96
C VAL A 79 1.84 -1.17 -8.90
N THR A 80 1.46 0.10 -8.77
CA THR A 80 2.08 1.19 -9.54
C THR A 80 3.58 1.29 -9.24
N ILE A 81 3.99 1.25 -7.97
CA ILE A 81 5.41 1.27 -7.58
C ILE A 81 6.14 0.05 -8.14
N LEU A 82 5.55 -1.15 -8.09
CA LEU A 82 6.11 -2.36 -8.66
C LEU A 82 6.31 -2.24 -10.17
N THR A 83 5.31 -1.75 -10.90
CA THR A 83 5.43 -1.50 -12.34
C THR A 83 6.55 -0.50 -12.63
N LEU A 84 6.64 0.60 -11.88
CA LEU A 84 7.74 1.55 -12.03
C LEU A 84 9.10 0.93 -11.68
N LYS A 85 9.17 0.03 -10.68
CA LYS A 85 10.38 -0.74 -10.36
C LYS A 85 10.81 -1.65 -11.50
N LEU A 86 9.87 -2.28 -12.19
CA LEU A 86 10.17 -3.14 -13.33
C LEU A 86 10.63 -2.34 -14.57
N ILE A 87 10.10 -1.13 -14.75
CA ILE A 87 10.48 -0.27 -15.90
C ILE A 87 11.80 0.47 -15.64
N TYR A 88 12.02 0.97 -14.42
CA TYR A 88 13.14 1.88 -14.08
C TYR A 88 14.19 1.27 -13.14
N GLY A 89 14.04 0.01 -12.74
CA GLY A 89 15.06 -0.72 -12.00
C GLY A 89 16.14 -1.24 -12.94
N LYS A 90 17.40 -1.12 -12.55
CA LYS A 90 18.48 -1.81 -13.25
C LYS A 90 18.32 -3.32 -13.10
N GLN A 91 18.58 -4.05 -14.17
CA GLN A 91 18.78 -5.50 -14.09
C GLN A 91 19.97 -5.76 -13.15
N PRO A 92 19.88 -6.73 -12.21
CA PRO A 92 21.07 -7.17 -11.50
C PRO A 92 22.08 -7.58 -12.56
N SER A 93 23.26 -6.94 -12.57
CA SER A 93 24.34 -7.36 -13.44
C SER A 93 24.63 -8.81 -13.09
N THR A 94 24.26 -9.74 -13.97
CA THR A 94 24.78 -11.10 -13.92
C THR A 94 26.28 -10.96 -14.14
N ALA A 95 27.03 -10.92 -13.04
CA ALA A 95 28.48 -11.06 -13.08
C ALA A 95 28.75 -12.47 -13.61
N GLY A 96 29.30 -12.53 -14.83
CA GLY A 96 29.85 -13.74 -15.43
C GLY A 96 31.21 -14.08 -14.86
#